data_AF-A0A1C0BWU1-F1
#
_entry.id   AF-A0A1C0BWU1-F1
#
_cell.length_a   1.000
_cell.length_b   1.000
_cell.length_c   1.000
_cell.angle_alpha   90.00
_cell.angle_beta   90.00
_cell.angle_gamma   90.00
#
_symmetry.space_group_name_H-M   'P 1'
#
loop_
_entity.id
_entity.type
_entity.pdbx_description
1 polymer ?
#
loop_
_entity_poly.entity_id
_entity_poly.type
_entity_poly.pdbx_seq_one_letter_code
_entity_poly.pdbx_strand_id
1 'polypeptide(L)'
;MRNLLHRFGLTAFIVLLLVIICVSLMGIFVSGPVLKNEYEQRRIESEIKSENKACEQIERHSFRYVTFTCESDESYTIYDENAKKIASRKKSEADFAKANELLANYKEMANTTFSIGYGYEGIAYVANSGSTMLVVDFDSFEVLFYNGGQR
;
A
#
# COMPACT_ATOMS: atom_id res chain seq x y z
N MET A 1 1.51 40.09 47.72
CA MET A 1 2.41 39.70 46.61
C MET A 1 2.68 38.18 46.52
N ARG A 2 3.05 37.50 47.61
CA ARG A 2 3.35 36.04 47.62
C ARG A 2 2.22 35.13 47.09
N ASN A 3 0.96 35.42 47.45
CA ASN A 3 -0.20 34.64 46.97
C ASN A 3 -0.52 34.89 45.48
N LEU A 4 -0.11 36.03 44.92
CA LEU A 4 -0.32 36.35 43.51
C LEU A 4 0.72 35.60 42.64
N LEU A 5 1.99 35.64 43.04
CA LEU A 5 3.06 34.87 42.38
C LEU A 5 2.79 33.36 42.43
N HIS A 6 2.30 32.86 43.56
CA HIS A 6 1.99 31.43 43.71
C HIS A 6 0.81 30.99 42.81
N ARG A 7 -0.21 31.85 42.67
CA ARG A 7 -1.32 31.63 41.72
C ARG A 7 -0.85 31.65 40.28
N PHE A 8 -0.01 32.62 39.88
CA PHE A 8 0.58 32.68 38.55
C PHE A 8 1.46 31.46 38.24
N GLY A 9 2.31 31.03 39.18
CA GLY A 9 3.14 29.84 39.03
C GLY A 9 2.32 28.55 38.92
N LEU A 10 1.25 28.42 39.70
CA LEU A 10 0.33 27.29 39.60
C LEU A 10 -0.41 27.28 38.25
N THR A 11 -0.90 28.42 37.79
CA THR A 11 -1.56 28.53 36.48
C THR A 11 -0.60 28.20 35.35
N ALA A 12 0.63 28.72 35.37
CA ALA A 12 1.65 28.40 34.37
C ALA A 12 2.01 26.90 34.37
N PHE A 13 2.11 26.29 35.55
CA PHE A 13 2.34 24.85 35.68
C PHE A 13 1.18 24.02 35.10
N ILE A 14 -0.07 24.38 35.40
CA ILE A 14 -1.25 23.70 34.85
C ILE A 14 -1.30 23.84 33.32
N VAL A 15 -1.01 25.02 32.78
CA VAL A 15 -0.97 25.25 31.33
C VAL A 15 0.13 24.42 30.67
N LEU A 16 1.32 24.36 31.27
CA LEU A 16 2.42 23.51 30.79
C LEU A 16 2.01 22.03 30.76
N LEU A 17 1.38 21.56 31.85
CA LEU A 17 0.92 20.17 31.96
C LEU A 17 -0.15 19.87 30.91
N LEU A 18 -1.06 20.81 30.65
CA LEU A 18 -2.09 20.70 29.62
C LEU A 18 -1.47 20.64 28.21
N VAL A 19 -0.45 21.46 27.92
CA VAL A 19 0.29 21.40 26.65
C VAL A 19 0.97 20.04 26.47
N ILE A 20 1.61 19.50 27.51
CA ILE A 20 2.23 18.16 27.47
C ILE A 20 1.19 17.09 27.16
N ILE A 21 0.02 17.14 27.82
CA ILE A 21 -1.09 16.20 27.56
C ILE A 21 -1.56 16.32 26.10
N CYS A 22 -1.78 17.54 25.61
CA CYS A 22 -2.21 17.77 24.23
C CYS A 22 -1.22 17.21 23.21
N VAL A 23 0.08 17.45 23.37
CA VAL A 23 1.12 16.92 22.47
C VAL A 23 1.17 15.39 22.52
N SER A 24 1.05 14.81 23.72
CA SER A 24 1.05 13.36 23.91
C SER A 24 -0.16 12.71 23.21
N LEU A 25 -1.35 13.31 23.34
CA LEU A 25 -2.56 12.84 22.68
C LEU A 25 -2.44 12.95 21.17
N MET A 26 -1.93 14.06 20.62
CA MET A 26 -1.67 14.18 19.17
C MET A 26 -0.76 13.06 18.67
N GLY A 27 0.31 12.77 19.41
CA GLY A 27 1.21 11.66 19.10
C GLY A 27 0.48 10.32 19.00
N ILE A 28 -0.36 9.98 19.97
CA ILE A 28 -1.15 8.73 19.97
C ILE A 28 -2.17 8.71 18.83
N PHE A 29 -2.89 9.81 18.59
CA PHE A 29 -3.91 9.88 17.54
C PHE A 29 -3.33 9.78 16.12
N VAL A 30 -2.13 10.30 15.90
CA VAL A 30 -1.44 10.21 14.61
C VAL A 30 -0.76 8.84 14.44
N SER A 31 -0.01 8.38 15.45
CA SER A 31 0.79 7.16 15.32
C SER A 31 0.00 5.87 15.54
N GLY A 32 -1.05 5.89 16.37
CA GLY A 32 -1.83 4.69 16.71
C GLY A 32 -2.41 3.97 15.49
N PRO A 33 -3.12 4.67 14.57
CA PRO A 33 -3.64 4.06 13.35
C PRO A 33 -2.54 3.49 12.45
N VAL A 34 -1.41 4.19 12.32
CA VAL A 34 -0.26 3.74 11.50
C VAL A 34 0.33 2.45 12.08
N LEU A 35 0.60 2.42 13.38
CA LEU A 35 1.14 1.25 14.08
C LEU A 35 0.21 0.05 13.95
N LYS A 36 -1.11 0.25 14.07
CA LYS A 36 -2.09 -0.81 13.88
C LYS A 36 -2.04 -1.37 12.45
N ASN A 37 -1.99 -0.50 11.44
CA ASN A 37 -1.93 -0.93 10.04
C ASN A 37 -0.63 -1.69 9.73
N GLU A 38 0.51 -1.23 10.25
CA GLU A 38 1.78 -1.92 10.10
C GLU A 38 1.80 -3.29 10.80
N TYR A 39 1.12 -3.42 11.94
CA TYR A 39 0.99 -4.69 12.65
C TYR A 39 0.15 -5.68 11.85
N GLU A 40 -1.02 -5.25 11.34
CA GLU A 40 -1.87 -6.09 10.50
C GLU A 40 -1.16 -6.49 9.20
N GLN A 41 -0.46 -5.56 8.55
CA GLN A 41 0.33 -5.87 7.35
C GLN A 41 1.40 -6.93 7.64
N ARG A 42 2.17 -6.78 8.73
CA ARG A 42 3.18 -7.77 9.12
C ARG A 42 2.57 -9.13 9.47
N ARG A 43 1.39 -9.13 10.10
CA ARG A 43 0.65 -10.37 10.41
C ARG A 43 0.29 -11.11 9.12
N ILE A 44 -0.30 -10.41 8.15
CA ILE A 44 -0.70 -10.97 6.85
C ILE A 44 0.52 -11.48 6.08
N GLU A 45 1.59 -10.68 6.00
CA GLU A 45 2.84 -11.08 5.34
C GLU A 45 3.46 -12.34 5.97
N SER A 46 3.42 -12.45 7.31
CA SER A 46 3.89 -13.63 8.03
C SER A 46 3.02 -14.86 7.74
N GLU A 47 1.70 -14.69 7.67
CA GLU A 47 0.75 -15.76 7.35
C GLU A 47 0.98 -16.28 5.94
N ILE A 48 1.08 -15.38 4.94
CA ILE A 48 1.43 -15.71 3.55
C ILE A 48 2.75 -16.48 3.47
N LYS A 49 3.82 -16.01 4.14
CA LYS A 49 5.12 -16.70 4.15
C LYS A 49 5.09 -18.05 4.84
N SER A 50 4.23 -18.24 5.84
CA SER A 50 4.07 -19.51 6.52
C SER A 50 3.37 -20.56 5.65
N GLU A 51 2.39 -20.14 4.86
CA GLU A 51 1.64 -21.00 3.93
C GLU A 51 2.39 -21.24 2.61
N ASN A 52 3.10 -20.23 2.12
CA ASN A 52 3.86 -20.28 0.87
C ASN A 52 5.34 -19.97 1.13
N LYS A 53 6.11 -21.03 1.42
CA LYS A 53 7.55 -20.93 1.68
C LYS A 53 8.38 -20.52 0.46
N ALA A 54 7.83 -20.63 -0.74
CA ALA A 54 8.47 -20.19 -1.98
C ALA A 54 8.27 -18.68 -2.22
N CYS A 55 7.57 -17.98 -1.32
CA CYS A 55 7.37 -16.55 -1.40
C CYS A 55 8.66 -15.79 -1.07
N GLU A 56 9.31 -15.22 -2.07
CA GLU A 56 10.54 -14.45 -1.89
C GLU A 56 10.23 -13.00 -1.52
N GLN A 57 9.28 -12.41 -2.24
CA GLN A 57 8.88 -11.02 -2.08
C GLN A 57 7.37 -10.91 -1.98
N ILE A 58 6.91 -9.98 -1.14
CA ILE A 58 5.51 -9.62 -1.01
C ILE A 58 5.38 -8.14 -1.34
N GLU A 59 4.60 -7.84 -2.38
CA GLU A 59 4.23 -6.47 -2.74
C GLU A 59 2.76 -6.23 -2.36
N ARG A 60 2.51 -5.15 -1.62
CA ARG A 60 1.14 -4.75 -1.28
C ARG A 60 0.60 -3.81 -2.35
N HIS A 61 -0.50 -4.20 -2.98
CA HIS A 61 -1.24 -3.36 -3.91
C HIS A 61 -2.50 -2.82 -3.26
N SER A 62 -2.78 -1.54 -3.48
CA SER A 62 -4.01 -0.89 -3.06
C SER A 62 -4.66 -0.24 -4.26
N PHE A 63 -5.62 -0.95 -4.86
CA PHE A 63 -6.40 -0.45 -5.98
C PHE A 63 -7.88 -0.32 -5.57
N ARG A 64 -8.75 -1.24 -6.01
CA ARG A 64 -10.13 -1.37 -5.52
C ARG A 64 -10.17 -2.15 -4.21
N TYR A 65 -9.28 -3.13 -4.09
CA TYR A 65 -9.07 -3.95 -2.91
C TYR A 65 -7.61 -3.82 -2.47
N VAL A 66 -7.35 -4.13 -1.20
CA VAL A 66 -6.00 -4.34 -0.70
C VAL A 66 -5.63 -5.79 -0.97
N THR A 67 -4.58 -6.00 -1.74
CA THR A 67 -4.08 -7.34 -2.07
C THR A 67 -2.58 -7.43 -1.85
N PHE A 68 -2.10 -8.64 -1.67
CA PHE A 68 -0.68 -8.94 -1.49
C PHE A 68 -0.24 -9.88 -2.60
N THR A 69 0.67 -9.41 -3.44
CA THR A 69 1.31 -10.22 -4.48
C THR A 69 2.52 -10.89 -3.87
N CYS A 70 2.45 -12.20 -3.75
CA CYS A 70 3.59 -13.03 -3.46
C CYS A 70 4.27 -13.44 -4.77
N GLU A 71 5.53 -13.06 -4.92
CA GLU A 71 6.37 -13.46 -6.03
C GLU A 71 7.30 -14.61 -5.61
N SER A 72 7.22 -15.72 -6.35
CA SER A 72 8.16 -16.85 -6.28
C SER A 72 8.95 -16.99 -7.58
N ASP A 73 9.90 -17.93 -7.65
CA ASP A 73 10.64 -18.22 -8.89
C ASP A 73 9.75 -18.58 -10.09
N GLU A 74 8.59 -19.19 -9.84
CA GLU A 74 7.74 -19.75 -10.90
C GLU A 74 6.42 -19.00 -11.11
N SER A 75 5.94 -18.26 -10.11
CA SER A 75 4.57 -17.76 -10.11
C SER A 75 4.39 -16.43 -9.39
N TYR A 76 3.33 -15.72 -9.79
CA TYR A 76 2.72 -14.66 -9.01
C TYR A 76 1.47 -15.23 -8.34
N THR A 77 1.35 -15.08 -7.03
CA THR A 77 0.17 -15.50 -6.27
C THR A 77 -0.41 -14.32 -5.51
N ILE A 78 -1.69 -14.05 -5.70
CA ILE A 78 -2.39 -12.92 -5.08
C ILE A 78 -3.16 -13.43 -3.87
N TYR A 79 -3.01 -12.71 -2.76
CA TYR A 79 -3.71 -12.91 -1.51
C TYR A 79 -4.56 -11.69 -1.16
N ASP A 80 -5.69 -11.91 -0.49
CA ASP A 80 -6.51 -10.84 0.06
C ASP A 80 -6.01 -10.35 1.44
N GLU A 81 -6.74 -9.42 2.05
CA GLU A 81 -6.43 -8.86 3.38
C GLU A 81 -6.53 -9.85 4.55
N ASN A 82 -7.00 -11.08 4.30
CA ASN A 82 -7.07 -12.18 5.26
C ASN A 82 -6.04 -13.28 4.94
N ALA A 83 -5.01 -12.96 4.16
CA ALA A 83 -4.00 -13.91 3.69
C ALA A 83 -4.58 -15.10 2.89
N LYS A 84 -5.79 -14.97 2.32
CA LYS A 84 -6.39 -16.02 1.51
C LYS A 84 -5.98 -15.87 0.06
N LYS A 85 -5.49 -16.96 -0.54
CA LYS A 85 -5.20 -17.01 -1.99
C LYS A 85 -6.47 -16.77 -2.81
N ILE A 86 -6.44 -15.76 -3.68
CA ILE A 86 -7.54 -15.42 -4.59
C ILE A 86 -7.21 -15.61 -6.07
N ALA A 87 -5.93 -15.53 -6.45
CA ALA A 87 -5.50 -15.75 -7.83
C ALA A 87 -4.04 -16.23 -7.90
N SER A 88 -3.67 -16.85 -9.02
CA SER A 88 -2.27 -17.20 -9.31
C SER A 88 -2.06 -17.36 -10.82
N ARG A 89 -0.85 -17.00 -11.28
CA ARG A 89 -0.37 -17.16 -12.67
C ARG A 89 1.09 -17.55 -12.68
N LYS A 90 1.53 -18.25 -13.71
CA LYS A 90 2.96 -18.55 -13.89
C LYS A 90 3.69 -17.31 -14.37
N LYS A 91 4.93 -17.12 -13.94
CA LYS A 91 5.80 -16.06 -14.47
C LYS A 91 6.03 -16.18 -15.97
N SER A 92 6.09 -17.41 -16.49
CA SER A 92 6.24 -17.69 -17.91
C SER A 92 5.05 -17.23 -18.77
N GLU A 93 3.89 -16.96 -18.15
CA GLU A 93 2.70 -16.46 -18.84
C GLU A 93 2.65 -14.93 -18.89
N ALA A 94 3.52 -14.25 -18.12
CA ALA A 94 3.57 -12.80 -18.10
C ALA A 94 4.32 -12.26 -19.33
N ASP A 95 3.68 -11.36 -20.07
CA ASP A 95 4.25 -10.65 -21.22
C ASP A 95 4.41 -9.17 -20.88
N PHE A 96 5.44 -8.89 -20.06
CA PHE A 96 5.79 -7.52 -19.72
C PHE A 96 6.25 -6.70 -20.91
N ALA A 97 6.76 -7.32 -21.98
CA ALA A 97 7.15 -6.61 -23.19
C ALA A 97 5.92 -5.97 -23.82
N LYS A 98 4.87 -6.77 -24.05
CA LYS A 98 3.59 -6.29 -24.58
C LYS A 98 2.89 -5.31 -23.63
N ALA A 99 2.94 -5.56 -22.32
CA ALA A 99 2.41 -4.61 -21.35
C ALA A 99 3.15 -3.26 -21.46
N ASN A 100 4.49 -3.26 -21.50
CA ASN A 100 5.29 -2.05 -21.58
C ASN A 100 5.08 -1.25 -22.88
N GLU A 101 4.72 -1.90 -23.99
CA GLU A 101 4.30 -1.18 -25.22
C GLU A 101 3.08 -0.28 -24.96
N LEU A 102 2.15 -0.69 -24.08
CA LEU A 102 1.00 0.15 -23.72
C LEU A 102 1.42 1.41 -22.96
N LEU A 103 2.47 1.36 -22.13
CA LEU A 103 2.96 2.53 -21.38
C LEU A 103 3.39 3.67 -22.29
N ALA A 104 3.87 3.36 -23.50
CA ALA A 104 4.30 4.37 -24.46
C ALA A 104 3.16 5.34 -24.86
N ASN A 105 1.91 4.91 -24.73
CA ASN A 105 0.73 5.75 -25.00
C ASN A 105 0.40 6.70 -23.84
N TYR A 106 1.09 6.59 -22.69
CA TYR A 106 0.79 7.36 -21.49
C TYR A 106 2.01 8.16 -21.06
N LYS A 107 2.06 9.45 -21.44
CA LYS A 107 3.19 10.33 -21.11
C LYS A 107 3.52 10.40 -19.62
N GLU A 108 2.49 10.35 -18.76
CA GLU A 108 2.65 10.37 -17.31
C GLU A 108 3.29 9.09 -16.74
N MET A 109 3.28 8.00 -17.51
CA MET A 109 3.90 6.73 -17.18
C MET A 109 5.30 6.58 -17.80
N ALA A 110 5.86 7.66 -18.34
CA ALA A 110 7.22 7.65 -18.84
C ALA A 110 8.19 7.25 -17.72
N ASN A 111 9.01 6.23 -17.98
CA ASN A 111 9.97 5.64 -17.03
C ASN A 111 9.34 4.84 -15.87
N THR A 112 8.06 4.46 -15.98
CA THR A 112 7.44 3.50 -15.05
C THR A 112 7.59 2.08 -15.58
N THR A 113 7.60 1.11 -14.68
CA THR A 113 7.53 -0.32 -15.01
C THR A 113 6.26 -0.91 -14.40
N PHE A 114 5.70 -1.93 -15.07
CA PHE A 114 4.64 -2.72 -14.48
C PHE A 114 5.17 -3.66 -13.40
N SER A 115 4.42 -3.78 -12.31
CA SER A 115 4.45 -4.94 -11.39
C SER A 115 3.15 -5.73 -11.52
N ILE A 116 3.06 -6.88 -10.84
CA ILE A 116 1.87 -7.73 -10.88
C ILE A 116 0.99 -7.46 -9.67
N GLY A 117 -0.28 -7.15 -9.92
CA GLY A 117 -1.29 -6.92 -8.89
C GLY A 117 -2.64 -7.52 -9.26
N TYR A 118 -3.72 -6.85 -8.86
CA TYR A 118 -5.09 -7.34 -9.02
C TYR A 118 -6.03 -6.25 -9.56
N GLY A 119 -6.66 -6.53 -10.71
CA GLY A 119 -7.50 -5.60 -11.46
C GLY A 119 -8.97 -6.01 -11.45
N TYR A 120 -9.63 -5.86 -10.30
CA TYR A 120 -11.03 -6.24 -10.05
C TYR A 120 -11.34 -7.74 -9.95
N GLU A 121 -11.19 -8.48 -11.04
CA GLU A 121 -11.62 -9.89 -11.13
C GLU A 121 -10.45 -10.86 -11.32
N GLY A 122 -9.27 -10.34 -11.68
CA GLY A 122 -8.12 -11.15 -12.02
C GLY A 122 -6.78 -10.47 -11.75
N ILE A 123 -5.72 -11.23 -12.00
CA ILE A 123 -4.36 -10.70 -11.99
C ILE A 123 -4.26 -9.60 -13.05
N ALA A 124 -3.51 -8.55 -12.75
CA ALA A 124 -3.32 -7.41 -13.64
C ALA A 124 -1.88 -6.91 -13.60
N TYR A 125 -1.45 -6.27 -14.67
CA TYR A 125 -0.26 -5.43 -14.66
C TYR A 125 -0.63 -4.08 -14.04
N VAL A 126 0.12 -3.65 -13.02
CA VAL A 126 -0.10 -2.39 -12.31
C VAL A 126 1.14 -1.51 -12.43
N ALA A 127 0.99 -0.30 -12.96
CA ALA A 127 2.05 0.70 -13.06
C ALA A 127 1.64 1.94 -12.27
N ASN A 128 2.58 2.47 -11.47
CA ASN A 128 2.37 3.66 -10.65
C ASN A 128 3.42 4.73 -10.94
N SER A 129 2.99 5.96 -11.17
CA SER A 129 3.83 7.14 -11.37
C SER A 129 3.26 8.30 -10.53
N GLY A 130 3.84 8.52 -9.34
CA GLY A 130 3.30 9.48 -8.38
C GLY A 130 1.86 9.13 -7.97
N SER A 131 0.89 10.00 -8.29
CA SER A 131 -0.55 9.76 -8.05
C SER A 131 -1.27 9.05 -9.20
N THR A 132 -0.58 8.86 -10.33
CA THR A 132 -1.12 8.23 -11.53
C THR A 132 -0.91 6.72 -11.45
N MET A 133 -1.96 5.97 -11.76
CA MET A 133 -2.01 4.52 -11.80
C MET A 133 -2.61 4.06 -13.13
N LEU A 134 -2.01 3.03 -13.71
CA LEU A 134 -2.52 2.32 -14.88
C LEU A 134 -2.64 0.85 -14.50
N VAL A 135 -3.83 0.29 -14.68
CA VAL A 135 -4.13 -1.12 -14.44
C VAL A 135 -4.56 -1.74 -15.75
N VAL A 136 -3.86 -2.80 -16.15
CA VAL A 136 -4.09 -3.51 -17.41
C VAL A 136 -4.35 -4.97 -17.09
N ASP A 137 -5.41 -5.53 -17.66
CA ASP A 137 -5.75 -6.94 -17.50
C ASP A 137 -4.61 -7.85 -17.98
N PHE A 138 -4.34 -8.93 -17.24
CA PHE A 138 -3.19 -9.80 -17.50
C PHE A 138 -3.30 -10.58 -18.82
N ASP A 139 -4.51 -11.03 -19.16
CA ASP A 139 -4.73 -11.94 -20.29
C ASP A 139 -5.08 -11.16 -21.58
N SER A 140 -5.97 -10.17 -21.48
CA SER A 140 -6.50 -9.41 -22.62
C SER A 140 -5.70 -8.16 -22.98
N PHE A 141 -4.88 -7.65 -22.05
CA PHE A 141 -4.21 -6.34 -22.17
C PHE A 141 -5.19 -5.16 -22.27
N GLU A 142 -6.45 -5.35 -21.86
CA GLU A 142 -7.42 -4.26 -21.75
C GLU A 142 -7.08 -3.34 -20.58
N VAL A 143 -7.21 -2.03 -20.80
CA VAL A 143 -7.01 -1.04 -19.74
C VAL A 143 -8.23 -1.03 -18.83
N LEU A 144 -8.08 -1.63 -17.65
CA LEU A 144 -9.11 -1.70 -16.63
C LEU A 144 -9.28 -0.38 -15.90
N PHE A 145 -8.19 0.36 -15.71
CA PHE A 145 -8.22 1.64 -15.00
C PHE A 145 -7.04 2.53 -15.39
N TYR A 146 -7.32 3.82 -15.49
CA TYR A 146 -6.32 4.86 -15.61
C TYR A 146 -6.86 6.16 -15.01
N ASN A 147 -6.11 6.79 -14.11
CA ASN A 147 -6.50 8.06 -13.46
C ASN A 147 -5.56 9.24 -13.77
N GLY A 148 -4.70 9.10 -14.78
CA GLY A 148 -3.89 10.23 -15.26
C GLY A 148 -4.67 11.21 -16.14
N GLY A 149 -3.96 12.26 -16.58
CA GLY A 149 -4.45 13.22 -17.57
C GLY A 149 -4.78 12.58 -18.93
N GLN A 150 -5.16 13.38 -19.92
CA GLN A 150 -5.68 12.82 -21.20
C GLN A 150 -4.66 11.93 -21.95
N ARG A 151 -5.23 10.89 -22.58
CA ARG A 151 -4.58 9.90 -23.46
C ARG A 151 -3.91 10.55 -24.68
#